data_AF-G2FRE8-F1
#
_entry.id   AF-G2FRE8-F1
#
_cell.length_a   1.000
_cell.length_b   1.000
_cell.length_c   1.000
_cell.angle_alpha   90.00
_cell.angle_beta   90.00
_cell.angle_gamma   90.00
#
_symmetry.space_group_name_H-M   'P 1'
#
loop_
_entity.id
_entity.type
_entity.pdbx_description
1 polymer ?
#
loop_
_entity_poly.entity_id
_entity_poly.type
_entity_poly.pdbx_seq_one_letter_code
_entity_poly.pdbx_strand_id
1 'polypeptide(L)'
;MGLKILAYEFRRVIRTETSENYAIFNSDGRVGILDIHIRTAIHGNLILEQKLNEVDLEHLISEIDEIIISSIEPREDFIFSVYQGKEIGYYSDSVEPSIDNQVRREDLDDISKSLHKVLGKHQTARGQLNELVICEYFKLLGYNSSKANNKFDQIKVDVIAENSFETIYTQAKLGNITSTEIEKIVQRVANLRNEKTKITAIIADSFPHDSELLKRKLVSKYNTEIWLIHLQQILTALPEYKRTLGK
;
A
#
# COMPACT_ATOMS: atom_id res chain seq x y z
N MET A 1 -30.38 -33.68 25.14
CA MET A 1 -29.85 -33.01 23.93
C MET A 1 -28.59 -32.29 24.38
N GLY A 2 -27.42 -32.90 24.19
CA GLY A 2 -26.17 -32.41 24.75
C GLY A 2 -25.69 -31.16 24.01
N LEU A 3 -25.42 -30.08 24.75
CA LEU A 3 -24.72 -28.91 24.24
C LEU A 3 -23.34 -29.37 23.74
N LYS A 4 -23.12 -29.29 22.43
CA LYS A 4 -21.82 -29.51 21.83
C LYS A 4 -21.01 -28.24 22.11
N ILE A 5 -20.17 -28.28 23.14
CA ILE A 5 -19.27 -27.17 23.45
C ILE A 5 -18.37 -26.97 22.23
N LEU A 6 -18.45 -25.80 21.60
CA LEU A 6 -17.58 -25.43 20.49
C LEU A 6 -16.21 -25.10 21.06
N ALA A 7 -15.22 -25.96 20.81
CA ALA A 7 -13.83 -25.64 21.14
C ALA A 7 -13.30 -24.62 20.14
N TYR A 8 -12.76 -23.50 20.63
CA TYR A 8 -12.16 -22.48 19.77
C TYR A 8 -10.65 -22.69 19.62
N GLU A 9 -10.15 -22.43 18.42
CA GLU A 9 -8.72 -22.39 18.13
C GLU A 9 -8.31 -20.92 17.88
N PHE A 10 -7.34 -20.45 18.67
CA PHE A 10 -6.80 -19.10 18.57
C PHE A 10 -5.44 -19.10 17.87
N ARG A 11 -5.39 -18.59 16.65
CA ARG A 11 -4.14 -18.46 15.88
C ARG A 11 -3.64 -17.04 15.94
N ARG A 12 -2.51 -16.81 16.63
CA ARG A 12 -1.87 -15.49 16.68
C ARG A 12 -1.31 -15.14 15.30
N VAL A 13 -1.75 -14.02 14.74
CA VAL A 13 -1.31 -13.53 13.42
C VAL A 13 -0.19 -12.51 13.58
N ILE A 14 -0.30 -11.61 14.56
CA ILE A 14 0.69 -10.56 14.83
C ILE A 14 0.90 -10.45 16.35
N ARG A 15 2.16 -10.21 16.76
CA ARG A 15 2.53 -9.80 18.12
C ARG A 15 3.50 -8.64 18.05
N THR A 16 3.22 -7.60 18.82
CA THR A 16 4.12 -6.48 19.08
C THR A 16 4.28 -6.32 20.60
N GLU A 17 5.08 -5.36 21.03
CA GLU A 17 5.24 -5.06 22.47
C GLU A 17 3.94 -4.62 23.13
N THR A 18 3.03 -3.97 22.40
CA THR A 18 1.82 -3.35 22.95
C THR A 18 0.53 -3.77 22.26
N SER A 19 0.56 -4.73 21.34
CA SER A 19 -0.63 -5.19 20.61
C SER A 19 -0.48 -6.61 20.10
N GLU A 20 -1.59 -7.34 20.04
CA GLU A 20 -1.69 -8.68 19.45
C GLU A 20 -2.93 -8.79 18.56
N ASN A 21 -2.86 -9.64 17.53
CA ASN A 21 -4.00 -9.99 16.68
C ASN A 21 -4.13 -11.51 16.60
N TYR A 22 -5.36 -12.01 16.72
CA TYR A 22 -5.70 -13.42 16.65
C TYR A 22 -6.80 -13.68 15.62
N ALA A 23 -6.61 -14.67 14.76
CA ALA A 23 -7.68 -15.27 13.99
C ALA A 23 -8.30 -16.42 14.79
N ILE A 24 -9.63 -16.44 14.88
CA ILE A 24 -10.39 -17.38 15.71
C ILE A 24 -11.09 -18.38 14.79
N PHE A 25 -10.96 -19.66 15.11
CA PHE A 25 -11.59 -20.76 14.36
C PHE A 25 -12.39 -21.66 15.30
N ASN A 26 -13.39 -22.35 14.75
CA ASN A 26 -14.09 -23.45 15.40
C ASN A 26 -14.17 -24.64 14.41
N SER A 27 -14.96 -25.67 14.74
CA SER A 27 -15.16 -26.82 13.85
C SER A 27 -15.76 -26.48 12.49
N ASP A 28 -16.48 -25.36 12.39
CA ASP A 28 -17.25 -24.96 11.21
C ASP A 28 -16.49 -23.97 10.32
N GLY A 29 -15.34 -23.46 10.79
CA GLY A 29 -14.46 -22.58 10.04
C GLY A 29 -14.03 -21.35 10.83
N ARG A 30 -13.81 -20.25 10.12
CA ARG A 30 -13.38 -18.98 10.73
C ARG A 30 -14.55 -18.32 11.45
N VAL A 31 -14.33 -18.02 12.72
CA VAL A 31 -15.32 -17.40 13.61
C VAL A 31 -15.19 -15.88 13.56
N GLY A 32 -13.96 -15.37 13.51
CA GLY A 32 -13.69 -13.94 13.57
C GLY A 32 -12.24 -13.60 13.84
N ILE A 33 -12.03 -12.36 14.27
CA ILE A 33 -10.72 -11.78 14.59
C ILE A 33 -10.81 -11.08 15.94
N LEU A 34 -9.76 -11.22 16.75
CA LEU A 34 -9.57 -10.47 17.98
C LEU A 34 -8.32 -9.59 17.87
N ASP A 35 -8.53 -8.28 17.97
CA ASP A 35 -7.46 -7.29 18.12
C ASP A 35 -7.33 -6.91 19.59
N ILE A 36 -6.10 -6.90 20.10
CA ILE A 36 -5.80 -6.54 21.49
C ILE A 36 -4.75 -5.43 21.52
N HIS A 37 -4.99 -4.42 22.34
CA HIS A 37 -4.04 -3.36 22.67
C HIS A 37 -3.72 -3.41 24.16
N ILE A 38 -2.44 -3.56 24.49
CA ILE A 38 -1.91 -3.81 25.83
C ILE A 38 -1.25 -2.52 26.34
N ARG A 39 -1.79 -1.99 27.43
CA ARG A 39 -1.17 -0.93 28.26
C ARG A 39 -1.35 -1.32 29.74
N THR A 40 -1.77 -0.40 30.60
CA THR A 40 -2.14 -0.71 31.99
C THR A 40 -3.44 -1.52 32.05
N ALA A 41 -4.41 -1.15 31.22
CA ALA A 41 -5.59 -1.96 30.89
C ALA A 41 -5.46 -2.54 29.47
N ILE A 42 -6.11 -3.69 29.26
CA ILE A 42 -6.15 -4.40 27.99
C ILE A 42 -7.44 -4.02 27.26
N HIS A 43 -7.32 -3.52 26.03
CA HIS A 43 -8.46 -3.19 25.17
C HIS A 43 -8.59 -4.20 24.04
N GLY A 44 -9.78 -4.78 23.87
CA GLY A 44 -10.09 -5.76 22.84
C GLY A 44 -11.14 -5.29 21.84
N ASN A 45 -10.97 -5.62 20.55
CA ASN A 45 -12.05 -5.60 19.56
C ASN A 45 -12.24 -7.01 19.01
N LEU A 46 -13.40 -7.60 19.25
CA LEU A 46 -13.80 -8.90 18.71
C LEU A 46 -14.73 -8.67 17.52
N ILE A 47 -14.30 -9.06 16.32
CA ILE A 47 -15.09 -8.96 15.10
C ILE A 47 -15.51 -10.37 14.69
N LEU A 48 -16.79 -10.67 14.81
CA LEU A 48 -17.38 -11.96 14.43
C LEU A 48 -17.79 -11.95 12.97
N GLU A 49 -17.31 -12.94 12.21
CA GLU A 49 -17.65 -13.17 10.80
C GLU A 49 -18.87 -14.08 10.62
N GLN A 50 -19.26 -14.77 11.70
CA GLN A 50 -20.47 -15.60 11.77
C GLN A 50 -21.38 -15.15 12.90
N LYS A 51 -22.67 -15.49 12.79
CA LYS A 51 -23.64 -15.20 13.85
C LYS A 51 -23.54 -16.26 14.95
N LEU A 52 -23.15 -15.83 16.15
CA LEU A 52 -23.20 -16.64 17.36
C LEU A 52 -24.49 -16.33 18.15
N ASN A 53 -25.01 -17.32 18.86
CA ASN A 53 -26.02 -17.07 19.89
C ASN A 53 -25.33 -16.55 21.18
N GLU A 54 -26.11 -16.08 22.14
CA GLU A 54 -25.58 -15.50 23.39
C GLU A 54 -24.70 -16.50 24.17
N VAL A 55 -25.10 -17.77 24.25
CA VAL A 55 -24.36 -18.81 24.98
C VAL A 55 -22.99 -19.08 24.35
N ASP A 56 -22.95 -19.20 23.01
CA ASP A 56 -21.70 -19.42 22.28
C ASP A 56 -20.77 -18.20 22.35
N LEU A 57 -21.35 -16.98 22.35
CA LEU A 57 -20.58 -15.75 22.52
C LEU A 57 -19.97 -15.63 23.92
N GLU A 58 -20.75 -15.89 24.97
CA GLU A 58 -20.26 -15.92 26.35
C GLU A 58 -19.14 -16.96 26.52
N HIS A 59 -19.30 -18.14 25.93
CA HIS A 59 -18.28 -19.18 25.94
C HIS A 59 -16.98 -18.74 25.24
N LEU A 60 -17.10 -18.14 24.05
CA LEU A 60 -15.94 -17.60 23.32
C LEU A 60 -15.20 -16.53 24.13
N ILE A 61 -15.92 -15.62 24.77
CA ILE A 61 -15.32 -14.56 25.60
C ILE A 61 -14.59 -15.18 26.80
N SER A 62 -15.18 -16.18 27.45
CA SER A 62 -14.54 -16.89 28.57
C SER A 62 -13.25 -17.58 28.14
N GLU A 63 -13.23 -18.26 26.99
CA GLU A 63 -12.02 -18.89 26.46
C GLU A 63 -10.94 -17.86 26.08
N ILE A 64 -11.34 -16.71 25.51
CA ILE A 64 -10.40 -15.60 25.23
C ILE A 64 -9.73 -15.14 26.53
N ASP A 65 -10.52 -14.94 27.59
CA ASP A 65 -9.98 -14.50 28.88
C ASP A 65 -9.00 -15.52 29.47
N GLU A 66 -9.38 -16.80 29.45
CA GLU A 66 -8.58 -17.88 30.02
C GLU A 66 -7.31 -18.17 29.23
N ILE A 67 -7.38 -18.22 27.90
CA ILE A 67 -6.26 -18.69 27.06
C ILE A 67 -5.33 -17.54 26.67
N ILE A 68 -5.88 -16.36 26.41
CA ILE A 68 -5.11 -15.22 25.89
C ILE A 68 -4.84 -14.21 26.99
N ILE A 69 -5.90 -13.66 27.59
CA ILE A 69 -5.79 -12.49 28.48
C ILE A 69 -5.06 -12.84 29.78
N SER A 70 -5.31 -14.02 30.35
CA SER A 70 -4.66 -14.51 31.57
C SER A 70 -3.13 -14.58 31.48
N SER A 71 -2.59 -14.64 30.26
CA SER A 71 -1.15 -14.73 30.00
C SER A 71 -0.45 -13.38 29.85
N ILE A 72 -1.20 -12.26 29.91
CA ILE A 72 -0.71 -10.91 29.65
C ILE A 72 -0.63 -10.14 30.98
N GLU A 73 0.54 -9.57 31.27
CA GLU A 73 0.80 -8.73 32.45
C GLU A 73 1.43 -7.39 32.03
N PRO A 74 1.09 -6.25 32.67
CA PRO A 74 0.13 -6.11 33.78
C PRO A 74 -1.33 -6.16 33.32
N ARG A 75 -2.21 -6.80 34.11
CA ARG A 75 -3.66 -6.85 33.87
C ARG A 75 -4.44 -6.06 34.93
N GLU A 76 -4.64 -4.76 34.71
CA GLU A 76 -5.53 -3.97 35.58
C GLU A 76 -7.01 -4.15 35.22
N ASP A 77 -7.34 -4.24 33.92
CA ASP A 77 -8.71 -4.43 33.43
C ASP A 77 -8.69 -5.04 32.01
N PHE A 78 -9.78 -5.68 31.60
CA PHE A 78 -10.01 -6.16 30.23
C PHE A 78 -11.32 -5.60 29.68
N ILE A 79 -11.21 -4.60 28.82
CA ILE A 79 -12.34 -3.88 28.22
C ILE A 79 -12.42 -4.28 26.75
N PHE A 80 -13.56 -4.77 26.28
CA PHE A 80 -13.71 -5.14 24.88
C PHE A 80 -15.04 -4.73 24.27
N SER A 81 -15.02 -4.55 22.94
CA SER A 81 -16.21 -4.36 22.12
C SER A 81 -16.39 -5.56 21.20
N VAL A 82 -17.63 -6.03 21.04
CA VAL A 82 -17.98 -7.10 20.09
C VAL A 82 -18.73 -6.49 18.90
N TYR A 83 -18.25 -6.78 17.72
CA TYR A 83 -18.86 -6.38 16.45
C TYR A 83 -19.22 -7.63 15.65
N GLN A 84 -20.29 -7.53 14.87
CA GLN A 84 -20.58 -8.51 13.84
C GLN A 84 -20.33 -7.87 12.48
N GLY A 85 -19.49 -8.51 11.66
CA GLY A 85 -19.05 -7.99 10.38
C GLY A 85 -18.87 -9.08 9.34
N LYS A 86 -18.62 -8.69 8.10
CA LYS A 86 -18.20 -9.59 7.02
C LYS A 86 -16.89 -9.07 6.48
N GLU A 87 -15.88 -9.93 6.36
CA GLU A 87 -14.64 -9.55 5.69
C GLU A 87 -14.95 -9.20 4.22
N ILE A 88 -14.64 -7.96 3.84
CA ILE A 88 -14.88 -7.45 2.48
C ILE A 88 -13.66 -7.65 1.56
N GLY A 89 -12.49 -7.92 2.12
CA GLY A 89 -11.25 -8.17 1.39
C GLY A 89 -10.01 -8.04 2.28
N TYR A 90 -8.96 -8.78 1.92
CA TYR A 90 -7.63 -8.75 2.55
C TYR A 90 -6.62 -8.07 1.63
N TYR A 91 -5.86 -7.11 2.15
CA TYR A 91 -4.85 -6.37 1.39
C TYR A 91 -3.52 -6.41 2.12
N SER A 92 -2.45 -6.73 1.40
CA SER A 92 -1.09 -6.66 1.89
C SER A 92 -0.20 -6.05 0.82
N ASP A 93 0.71 -5.16 1.22
CA ASP A 93 1.73 -4.61 0.31
C ASP A 93 2.73 -5.68 -0.18
N SER A 94 2.75 -6.86 0.46
CA SER A 94 3.75 -7.92 0.27
C SER A 94 3.17 -9.31 -0.05
N VAL A 95 1.85 -9.49 0.01
CA VAL A 95 1.19 -10.79 -0.23
C VAL A 95 0.06 -10.60 -1.23
N GLU A 96 0.14 -11.28 -2.39
CA GLU A 96 -0.99 -11.37 -3.31
C GLU A 96 -2.14 -12.12 -2.63
N PRO A 97 -3.39 -11.63 -2.70
CA PRO A 97 -4.51 -12.28 -2.05
C PRO A 97 -4.74 -13.67 -2.68
N SER A 98 -4.37 -14.73 -1.96
CA SER A 98 -4.75 -16.09 -2.31
C SER A 98 -6.25 -16.25 -2.04
N ILE A 99 -7.02 -16.40 -3.11
CA ILE A 99 -8.47 -16.66 -3.07
C ILE A 99 -8.66 -18.10 -2.60
N ASP A 100 -8.56 -18.33 -1.29
CA ASP A 100 -9.09 -19.54 -0.68
C ASP A 100 -9.96 -19.13 0.50
N ASN A 101 -11.22 -18.79 0.19
CA ASN A 101 -12.41 -19.08 0.99
C ASN A 101 -13.65 -18.60 0.23
N GLN A 102 -14.73 -19.38 0.33
CA GLN A 102 -15.93 -19.34 -0.51
C GLN A 102 -16.75 -18.04 -0.42
N VAL A 103 -16.30 -16.96 -1.07
CA VAL A 103 -17.13 -15.77 -1.32
C VAL A 103 -17.84 -15.93 -2.66
N ARG A 104 -19.17 -15.77 -2.68
CA ARG A 104 -19.99 -15.86 -3.89
C ARG A 104 -19.49 -14.86 -4.94
N ARG A 105 -19.19 -15.36 -6.15
CA ARG A 105 -18.52 -14.61 -7.24
C ARG A 105 -19.23 -13.32 -7.66
N GLU A 106 -20.54 -13.22 -7.46
CA GLU A 106 -21.34 -12.06 -7.90
C GLU A 106 -21.16 -10.83 -6.99
N ASP A 107 -20.92 -11.01 -5.69
CA ASP A 107 -20.64 -9.89 -4.77
C ASP A 107 -19.21 -9.34 -4.94
N LEU A 108 -18.27 -10.18 -5.39
CA LEU A 108 -16.85 -9.82 -5.53
C LEU A 108 -16.63 -8.79 -6.65
N ASP A 109 -17.38 -8.86 -7.74
CA ASP A 109 -17.17 -7.95 -8.89
C ASP A 109 -17.59 -6.52 -8.58
N ASP A 110 -18.70 -6.32 -7.86
CA ASP A 110 -19.22 -4.99 -7.53
C ASP A 110 -18.47 -4.35 -6.35
N ILE A 111 -18.02 -5.17 -5.39
CA ILE A 111 -17.14 -4.78 -4.30
C ILE A 111 -15.75 -4.42 -4.87
N SER A 112 -15.16 -5.27 -5.71
CA SER A 112 -13.88 -5.00 -6.40
C SER A 112 -13.91 -3.72 -7.23
N LYS A 113 -14.96 -3.47 -8.02
CA LYS A 113 -15.12 -2.22 -8.80
C LYS A 113 -15.21 -0.98 -7.89
N SER A 114 -15.96 -1.07 -6.80
CA SER A 114 -16.11 0.03 -5.84
C SER A 114 -14.82 0.30 -5.06
N LEU A 115 -14.05 -0.75 -4.76
CA LEU A 115 -12.76 -0.67 -4.09
C LEU A 115 -11.64 -0.16 -5.00
N HIS A 116 -11.55 -0.62 -6.25
CA HIS A 116 -10.67 -0.02 -7.26
C HIS A 116 -10.95 1.48 -7.43
N LYS A 117 -12.20 1.91 -7.26
CA LYS A 117 -12.59 3.32 -7.29
C LYS A 117 -12.12 4.09 -6.05
N VAL A 118 -12.10 3.49 -4.85
CA VAL A 118 -11.64 4.14 -3.61
C VAL A 118 -10.10 4.12 -3.49
N LEU A 119 -9.47 2.97 -3.73
CA LEU A 119 -8.00 2.86 -3.84
C LEU A 119 -7.47 3.72 -4.98
N GLY A 120 -8.17 3.78 -6.11
CA GLY A 120 -7.87 4.69 -7.22
C GLY A 120 -7.96 6.15 -6.81
N LYS A 121 -8.95 6.55 -5.99
CA LYS A 121 -9.06 7.93 -5.46
C LYS A 121 -7.94 8.28 -4.48
N HIS A 122 -7.56 7.37 -3.58
CA HIS A 122 -6.41 7.56 -2.68
C HIS A 122 -5.08 7.59 -3.43
N GLN A 123 -4.89 6.72 -4.44
CA GLN A 123 -3.74 6.76 -5.34
C GLN A 123 -3.73 8.02 -6.21
N THR A 124 -4.89 8.54 -6.61
CA THR A 124 -4.99 9.80 -7.39
C THR A 124 -4.59 10.99 -6.53
N ALA A 125 -5.07 11.08 -5.29
CA ALA A 125 -4.68 12.15 -4.37
C ALA A 125 -3.18 12.09 -4.03
N ARG A 126 -2.64 10.89 -3.79
CA ARG A 126 -1.20 10.68 -3.54
C ARG A 126 -0.35 10.91 -4.78
N GLY A 127 -0.85 10.54 -5.96
CA GLY A 127 -0.21 10.80 -7.26
C GLY A 127 -0.17 12.30 -7.57
N GLN A 128 -1.27 13.01 -7.33
CA GLN A 128 -1.34 14.47 -7.46
C GLN A 128 -0.38 15.19 -6.52
N LEU A 129 -0.18 14.66 -5.30
CA LEU A 129 0.78 15.16 -4.33
C LEU A 129 2.23 14.86 -4.76
N ASN A 130 2.51 13.64 -5.27
CA ASN A 130 3.83 13.30 -5.81
C ASN A 130 4.23 14.23 -6.95
N GLU A 131 3.35 14.44 -7.92
CA GLU A 131 3.61 15.34 -9.04
C GLU A 131 3.96 16.76 -8.58
N LEU A 132 3.27 17.26 -7.54
CA LEU A 132 3.54 18.57 -6.97
C LEU A 132 4.93 18.63 -6.33
N VAL A 133 5.30 17.63 -5.54
CA VAL A 133 6.62 17.55 -4.90
C VAL A 133 7.73 17.40 -5.95
N ILE A 134 7.50 16.64 -7.01
CA ILE A 134 8.43 16.50 -8.13
C ILE A 134 8.61 17.82 -8.88
N CYS A 135 7.53 18.58 -9.10
CA CYS A 135 7.63 19.92 -9.65
C CYS A 135 8.52 20.82 -8.77
N GLU A 136 8.26 20.86 -7.47
CA GLU A 136 9.07 21.66 -6.54
C GLU A 136 10.54 21.25 -6.52
N TYR A 137 10.82 19.96 -6.61
CA TYR A 137 12.18 19.46 -6.71
C TYR A 137 12.90 20.00 -7.95
N PHE A 138 12.26 19.97 -9.13
CA PHE A 138 12.86 20.52 -10.33
C PHE A 138 12.96 22.06 -10.29
N LYS A 139 12.05 22.76 -9.61
CA LYS A 139 12.19 24.21 -9.36
C LYS A 139 13.43 24.51 -8.53
N LEU A 140 13.72 23.73 -7.49
CA LEU A 140 14.96 23.87 -6.71
C LEU A 140 16.22 23.67 -7.57
N LEU A 141 16.15 22.81 -8.58
CA LEU A 141 17.23 22.60 -9.55
C LEU A 141 17.29 23.67 -10.66
N GLY A 142 16.43 24.69 -10.61
CA GLY A 142 16.43 25.81 -11.57
C GLY A 142 15.60 25.60 -12.83
N TYR A 143 14.70 24.62 -12.84
CA TYR A 143 13.78 24.38 -13.96
C TYR A 143 12.42 25.03 -13.72
N ASN A 144 11.77 25.44 -14.81
CA ASN A 144 10.34 25.71 -14.80
C ASN A 144 9.60 24.38 -14.95
N SER A 145 8.87 23.95 -13.92
CA SER A 145 8.19 22.66 -13.90
C SER A 145 6.68 22.78 -13.77
N SER A 146 5.94 21.93 -14.49
CA SER A 146 4.50 21.77 -14.33
C SER A 146 4.08 20.31 -14.48
N LYS A 147 2.89 19.99 -13.98
CA LYS A 147 2.20 18.74 -14.32
C LYS A 147 2.04 18.66 -15.83
N ALA A 148 2.14 17.46 -16.38
CA ALA A 148 1.87 17.25 -17.79
C ALA A 148 0.37 17.41 -18.08
N ASN A 149 0.02 18.10 -19.17
CA ASN A 149 -1.37 18.26 -19.61
C ASN A 149 -1.84 17.02 -20.39
N ASN A 150 -3.16 16.86 -20.58
CA ASN A 150 -3.81 15.72 -21.27
C ASN A 150 -3.26 15.35 -22.66
N LYS A 151 -2.50 16.23 -23.33
CA LYS A 151 -1.78 15.92 -24.59
C LYS A 151 -0.68 14.86 -24.40
N PHE A 152 -0.23 14.61 -23.16
CA PHE A 152 0.82 13.66 -22.83
C PHE A 152 0.30 12.39 -22.13
N ASP A 153 -1.02 12.22 -21.96
CA ASP A 153 -1.64 11.06 -21.30
C ASP A 153 -1.30 9.74 -22.01
N GLN A 154 -1.20 9.76 -23.34
CA GLN A 154 -0.82 8.58 -24.13
C GLN A 154 0.64 8.15 -23.88
N ILE A 155 1.47 9.08 -23.41
CA ILE A 155 2.91 8.89 -23.18
C ILE A 155 3.18 8.59 -21.71
N LYS A 156 2.21 8.81 -20.81
CA LYS A 156 2.29 8.67 -19.33
C LYS A 156 3.49 9.42 -18.74
N VAL A 157 3.67 10.67 -19.17
CA VAL A 157 4.57 11.61 -18.49
C VAL A 157 3.73 12.33 -17.44
N ASP A 158 4.20 12.39 -16.20
CA ASP A 158 3.46 12.99 -15.09
C ASP A 158 3.90 14.45 -14.86
N VAL A 159 5.20 14.74 -15.04
CA VAL A 159 5.79 16.07 -14.86
C VAL A 159 6.70 16.41 -16.03
N ILE A 160 6.62 17.67 -16.48
CA ILE A 160 7.55 18.25 -17.45
C ILE A 160 8.29 19.39 -16.75
N ALA A 161 9.61 19.38 -16.85
CA ALA A 161 10.45 20.47 -16.36
C ALA A 161 11.35 20.96 -17.49
N GLU A 162 11.49 22.27 -17.65
CA GLU A 162 12.25 22.85 -18.74
C GLU A 162 13.07 24.07 -18.32
N ASN A 163 14.18 24.26 -19.02
CA ASN A 163 14.96 25.50 -19.01
C ASN A 163 15.23 25.93 -20.47
N SER A 164 16.18 26.83 -20.70
CA SER A 164 16.51 27.32 -22.04
C SER A 164 17.17 26.26 -22.95
N PHE A 165 17.74 25.19 -22.40
CA PHE A 165 18.58 24.23 -23.11
C PHE A 165 17.97 22.84 -23.23
N GLU A 166 17.19 22.43 -22.23
CA GLU A 166 16.69 21.06 -22.12
C GLU A 166 15.27 20.97 -21.57
N THR A 167 14.65 19.83 -21.84
CA THR A 167 13.34 19.44 -21.31
C THR A 167 13.45 18.05 -20.70
N ILE A 168 13.01 17.97 -19.44
CA ILE A 168 12.93 16.75 -18.66
C ILE A 168 11.50 16.24 -18.71
N TYR A 169 11.32 15.04 -19.27
CA TYR A 169 10.06 14.31 -19.24
C TYR A 169 10.13 13.29 -18.11
N THR A 170 9.30 13.49 -17.09
CA THR A 170 9.37 12.71 -15.87
C THR A 170 8.18 11.76 -15.75
N GLN A 171 8.47 10.49 -15.46
CA GLN A 171 7.46 9.55 -15.01
C GLN A 171 7.75 9.11 -13.56
N ALA A 172 6.76 9.26 -12.69
CA ALA A 172 6.81 8.87 -11.29
C ALA A 172 6.10 7.53 -11.09
N LYS A 173 6.78 6.57 -10.46
CA LYS A 173 6.21 5.27 -10.13
C LYS A 173 6.45 4.96 -8.66
N LEU A 174 5.37 5.00 -7.87
CA LEU A 174 5.40 4.58 -6.48
C LEU A 174 5.76 3.09 -6.39
N GLY A 175 6.79 2.77 -5.59
CA GLY A 175 7.27 1.40 -5.40
C GLY A 175 8.45 1.00 -6.28
N ASN A 176 8.59 -0.32 -6.48
CA ASN A 176 9.69 -0.93 -7.22
C ASN A 176 9.42 -0.84 -8.72
N ILE A 177 10.38 -0.32 -9.49
CA ILE A 177 10.29 -0.31 -10.96
C ILE A 177 11.12 -1.44 -11.55
N THR A 178 10.60 -2.11 -12.59
CA THR A 178 11.32 -3.19 -13.28
C THR A 178 12.14 -2.67 -14.46
N SER A 179 13.16 -3.42 -14.89
CA SER A 179 13.97 -3.09 -16.06
C SER A 179 13.12 -2.90 -17.32
N THR A 180 12.13 -3.78 -17.55
CA THR A 180 11.24 -3.68 -18.71
C THR A 180 10.38 -2.41 -18.72
N GLU A 181 10.03 -1.89 -17.55
CA GLU A 181 9.26 -0.65 -17.44
C GLU A 181 10.13 0.56 -17.71
N ILE A 182 11.35 0.59 -17.18
CA ILE A 182 12.36 1.61 -17.50
C ILE A 182 12.53 1.71 -19.02
N GLU A 183 12.73 0.57 -19.70
CA GLU A 183 12.86 0.54 -21.16
C GLU A 183 11.64 1.15 -21.87
N LYS A 184 10.42 0.78 -21.45
CA LYS A 184 9.18 1.32 -22.03
C LYS A 184 9.04 2.82 -21.80
N ILE A 185 9.47 3.36 -20.66
CA ILE A 185 9.43 4.80 -20.38
C ILE A 185 10.39 5.53 -21.31
N VAL A 186 11.65 5.09 -21.35
CA VAL A 186 12.69 5.69 -22.18
C VAL A 186 12.31 5.66 -23.65
N GLN A 187 11.82 4.53 -24.15
CA GLN A 187 11.38 4.42 -25.54
C GLN A 187 10.27 5.42 -25.89
N ARG A 188 9.30 5.63 -24.98
CA ARG A 188 8.20 6.57 -25.20
C ARG A 188 8.69 8.01 -25.29
N VAL A 189 9.57 8.44 -24.39
CA VAL A 189 10.15 9.80 -24.39
C VAL A 189 11.12 9.99 -25.56
N ALA A 190 11.90 8.98 -25.91
CA ALA A 190 12.81 9.00 -27.05
C ALA A 190 12.09 9.30 -28.37
N ASN A 191 10.84 8.85 -28.51
CA ASN A 191 10.03 9.08 -29.71
C ASN A 191 9.37 10.47 -29.78
N LEU A 192 9.46 11.29 -28.72
CA LEU A 192 8.89 12.63 -28.73
C LEU A 192 9.70 13.60 -29.59
N ARG A 193 9.02 14.46 -30.34
CA ARG A 193 9.68 15.60 -30.99
C ARG A 193 9.84 16.72 -29.98
N ASN A 194 11.06 17.21 -29.82
CA ASN A 194 11.38 18.38 -29.02
C ASN A 194 12.53 19.13 -29.67
N GLU A 195 12.52 20.46 -29.59
CA GLU A 195 13.58 21.32 -30.13
C GLU A 195 14.79 21.40 -29.19
N LYS A 196 14.56 21.18 -27.89
CA LYS A 196 15.57 21.16 -26.83
C LYS A 196 16.12 19.75 -26.58
N THR A 197 17.27 19.66 -25.90
CA THR A 197 17.81 18.39 -25.42
C THR A 197 16.79 17.67 -24.55
N LYS A 198 16.60 16.37 -24.77
CA LYS A 198 15.59 15.57 -24.04
C LYS A 198 16.25 14.71 -22.96
N ILE A 199 15.72 14.86 -21.76
CA ILE A 199 16.07 14.02 -20.61
C ILE A 199 14.83 13.21 -20.22
N THR A 200 15.01 11.90 -20.06
CA THR A 200 14.00 11.02 -19.47
C THR A 200 14.30 10.88 -17.98
N ALA A 201 13.47 11.45 -17.12
CA ALA A 201 13.57 11.25 -15.68
C ALA A 201 12.58 10.18 -15.21
N ILE A 202 13.05 9.28 -14.36
CA ILE A 202 12.23 8.23 -13.74
C ILE A 202 12.41 8.35 -12.24
N ILE A 203 11.29 8.42 -11.53
CA ILE A 203 11.27 8.55 -10.07
C ILE A 203 10.61 7.31 -9.47
N ALA A 204 11.31 6.63 -8.57
CA ALA A 204 10.83 5.40 -7.93
C ALA A 204 11.34 5.24 -6.49
N ASP A 205 10.74 4.34 -5.70
CA ASP A 205 11.25 3.99 -4.37
C ASP A 205 12.54 3.18 -4.50
N SER A 206 12.56 2.24 -5.44
CA SER A 206 13.73 1.40 -5.73
C SER A 206 13.86 1.12 -7.22
N PHE A 207 15.11 0.93 -7.65
CA PHE A 207 15.48 0.52 -9.00
C PHE A 207 16.12 -0.87 -8.97
N PRO A 208 16.12 -1.61 -10.10
CA PRO A 208 16.85 -2.86 -10.21
C PRO A 208 18.34 -2.68 -9.87
N HIS A 209 18.96 -3.71 -9.31
CA HIS A 209 20.39 -3.66 -8.94
C HIS A 209 21.31 -3.37 -10.14
N ASP A 210 20.91 -3.77 -11.34
CA ASP A 210 21.63 -3.54 -12.60
C ASP A 210 21.19 -2.27 -13.34
N SER A 211 20.42 -1.39 -12.70
CA SER A 211 19.82 -0.20 -13.31
C SER A 211 20.81 0.75 -13.98
N GLU A 212 22.03 0.90 -13.46
CA GLU A 212 23.06 1.71 -14.10
C GLU A 212 23.60 1.06 -15.39
N LEU A 213 23.71 -0.28 -15.43
CA LEU A 213 24.06 -0.99 -16.66
C LEU A 213 22.95 -0.86 -17.71
N LEU A 214 21.69 -0.97 -17.26
CA LEU A 214 20.52 -0.76 -18.10
C LEU A 214 20.49 0.67 -18.66
N LYS A 215 20.66 1.68 -17.80
CA LYS A 215 20.75 3.10 -18.17
C LYS A 215 21.78 3.30 -19.28
N ARG A 216 23.00 2.80 -19.10
CA ARG A 216 24.07 2.92 -20.12
C ARG A 216 23.66 2.29 -21.47
N LYS A 217 23.04 1.11 -21.45
CA LYS A 217 22.53 0.46 -22.69
C LYS A 217 21.45 1.30 -23.36
N LEU A 218 20.54 1.88 -22.59
CA LEU A 218 19.41 2.66 -23.12
C LEU A 218 19.81 4.02 -23.64
N VAL A 219 20.74 4.73 -22.97
CA VAL A 219 21.33 5.98 -23.49
C VAL A 219 21.96 5.72 -24.87
N SER A 220 22.75 4.65 -25.00
CA SER A 220 23.37 4.28 -26.28
C SER A 220 22.35 3.90 -27.36
N LYS A 221 21.23 3.28 -26.98
CA LYS A 221 20.21 2.80 -27.93
C LYS A 221 19.29 3.92 -28.42
N TYR A 222 18.90 4.84 -27.54
CA TYR A 222 17.87 5.83 -27.80
C TYR A 222 18.41 7.27 -27.92
N ASN A 223 19.71 7.47 -27.71
CA ASN A 223 20.38 8.78 -27.76
C ASN A 223 19.63 9.86 -26.94
N THR A 224 19.21 9.48 -25.73
CA THR A 224 18.55 10.36 -24.78
C THR A 224 19.24 10.21 -23.44
N GLU A 225 19.39 11.33 -22.72
CA GLU A 225 19.88 11.29 -21.36
C GLU A 225 18.81 10.73 -20.43
N ILE A 226 19.23 9.96 -19.42
CA ILE A 226 18.32 9.27 -18.51
C ILE A 226 18.72 9.59 -17.07
N TRP A 227 17.77 10.09 -16.29
CA TRP A 227 17.93 10.33 -14.86
C TRP A 227 17.08 9.31 -14.10
N LEU A 228 17.74 8.53 -13.23
CA LEU A 228 17.09 7.62 -12.29
C LEU A 228 17.20 8.28 -10.92
N ILE A 229 16.07 8.71 -10.37
CA ILE A 229 16.03 9.50 -9.13
C ILE A 229 15.23 8.71 -8.11
N HIS A 230 15.85 8.39 -6.97
CA HIS A 230 15.13 7.78 -5.87
C HIS A 230 14.22 8.81 -5.21
N LEU A 231 12.99 8.43 -4.87
CA LEU A 231 12.05 9.30 -4.17
C LEU A 231 12.66 9.87 -2.88
N GLN A 232 13.47 9.08 -2.17
CA GLN A 232 14.15 9.52 -0.97
C GLN A 232 15.13 10.68 -1.20
N GLN A 233 15.74 10.78 -2.39
CA GLN A 233 16.60 11.93 -2.73
C GLN A 233 15.79 13.22 -2.81
N ILE A 234 14.60 13.14 -3.41
CA ILE A 234 13.66 14.27 -3.49
C ILE A 234 13.18 14.68 -2.09
N LEU A 235 12.77 13.72 -1.26
CA LEU A 235 12.31 14.00 0.10
C LEU A 235 13.42 14.50 1.04
N THR A 236 14.69 14.25 0.69
CA THR A 236 15.83 14.83 1.43
C THR A 236 16.04 16.30 1.05
N ALA A 237 15.82 16.66 -0.22
CA ALA A 237 15.86 18.05 -0.67
C ALA A 237 14.63 18.86 -0.21
N LEU A 238 13.49 18.19 -0.01
CA LEU A 238 12.21 18.78 0.39
C LEU A 238 11.66 18.11 1.67
N PRO A 239 12.30 18.33 2.84
CA PRO A 239 11.98 17.62 4.09
C PRO A 239 10.55 17.85 4.60
N GLU A 240 9.92 18.97 4.25
CA GLU A 240 8.55 19.31 4.61
C GLU A 240 7.52 18.30 4.06
N TYR A 241 7.83 17.60 2.97
CA TYR A 241 6.96 16.57 2.39
C TYR A 241 7.24 15.16 2.92
N LYS A 242 8.28 14.99 3.74
CA LYS A 242 8.67 13.67 4.28
C LYS A 242 7.57 13.05 5.14
N ARG A 243 6.80 13.86 5.90
CA ARG A 243 5.68 13.36 6.73
C ARG A 243 4.46 12.92 5.91
N THR A 244 4.32 13.45 4.69
CA THR A 244 3.12 13.24 3.86
C THR A 244 3.34 12.16 2.80
N LEU A 245 4.60 11.97 2.37
CA LEU A 245 4.98 11.01 1.33
C LEU A 245 5.97 9.93 1.78
N GLY A 246 6.70 10.16 2.88
CA GLY A 246 7.58 9.17 3.47
C GLY A 246 6.77 8.01 4.03
N LYS A 247 7.33 6.79 3.88
CA LYS A 247 6.86 5.61 4.59
C LYS A 247 7.28 5.69 6.05
#